data_AF-A0AAW1CIB0-F1
#
_entry.id   AF-A0AAW1CIB0-F1
#
_cell.length_a   1.000
_cell.length_b   1.000
_cell.length_c   1.000
_cell.angle_alpha   90.00
_cell.angle_beta   90.00
_cell.angle_gamma   90.00
#
_symmetry.space_group_name_H-M   'P 1'
#
loop_
_entity.id
_entity.type
_entity.pdbx_description
1 polymer ?
#
loop_
_entity_poly.entity_id
_entity_poly.type
_entity_poly.pdbx_seq_one_letter_code
_entity_poly.pdbx_strand_id
1 'polypeptide(L)'
;MTCTGCSKDHWWTREELDRWTNSINQLLINSRGRQAFHQFLIERSLIESNMTLGFWEMLDDAINFVKEPNISRSELNRELKKLYGYADEGVNLDATQMKLLYDCRRKEDMKEIESTLNIIKEGTVNLLRDDHRAFCQHHLAELNRSN
;
A
#
# COMPACT_ATOMS: atom_id res chain seq x y z
N MET A 1 4.06 -38.00 -22.26
CA MET A 1 5.19 -37.05 -22.17
C MET A 1 5.03 -36.13 -23.37
N THR A 2 4.73 -34.84 -23.27
CA THR A 2 5.03 -33.80 -22.28
C THR A 2 3.91 -32.75 -22.32
N CYS A 3 3.42 -32.30 -21.16
CA CYS A 3 2.54 -31.13 -21.07
C CYS A 3 3.39 -29.88 -21.32
N THR A 4 3.27 -29.31 -22.52
CA THR A 4 3.95 -28.10 -22.95
C THR A 4 3.25 -26.88 -22.35
N GLY A 5 3.97 -26.15 -21.50
CA GLY A 5 3.78 -24.73 -21.23
C GLY A 5 2.42 -24.30 -20.68
N CYS A 6 2.19 -24.49 -19.38
CA CYS A 6 1.35 -23.54 -18.65
C CYS A 6 2.13 -22.22 -18.57
N SER A 7 2.07 -21.39 -19.60
CA SER A 7 2.23 -19.95 -19.38
C SER A 7 1.15 -19.60 -18.36
N LYS A 8 1.55 -19.23 -17.15
CA LYS A 8 0.63 -18.51 -16.27
C LYS A 8 0.29 -17.26 -17.07
N ASP A 9 -0.87 -17.22 -17.70
CA ASP A 9 -1.38 -16.01 -18.33
C ASP A 9 -1.60 -15.01 -17.21
N HIS A 10 -0.54 -14.27 -16.91
CA HIS A 10 -0.62 -13.14 -16.03
C HIS A 10 -1.55 -12.15 -16.71
N TRP A 11 -2.55 -11.67 -15.97
CA TRP A 11 -3.52 -10.71 -16.48
C TRP A 11 -2.93 -9.31 -16.65
N TRP A 12 -1.59 -9.16 -16.67
CA TRP A 12 -0.84 -7.91 -16.84
C TRP A 12 0.20 -8.02 -17.95
N THR A 13 0.52 -6.90 -18.60
CA THR A 13 1.53 -6.86 -19.67
C THR A 13 2.95 -6.78 -19.11
N ARG A 14 3.95 -7.04 -19.97
CA ARG A 14 5.37 -6.88 -19.59
C ARG A 14 5.70 -5.43 -19.25
N GLU A 15 5.15 -4.46 -19.97
CA GLU A 15 5.37 -3.03 -19.72
C GLU A 15 4.75 -2.59 -18.41
N GLU A 16 3.60 -3.16 -18.03
CA GLU A 16 3.00 -2.95 -16.71
C GLU A 16 3.91 -3.47 -15.62
N LEU A 17 4.38 -4.71 -15.75
CA LEU A 17 5.27 -5.33 -14.80
C LEU A 17 6.59 -4.55 -14.66
N ASP A 18 7.22 -4.15 -15.77
CA ASP A 18 8.45 -3.35 -15.76
C ASP A 18 8.24 -2.03 -14.99
N ARG A 19 7.11 -1.33 -15.19
CA ARG A 19 6.80 -0.11 -14.43
C ARG A 19 6.70 -0.39 -12.93
N TRP A 20 6.00 -1.46 -12.54
CA TRP A 20 5.79 -1.83 -11.15
C TRP A 20 7.08 -2.29 -10.46
N THR A 21 7.96 -3.00 -11.18
CA THR A 21 9.24 -3.46 -10.62
C THR A 21 10.27 -2.35 -10.50
N ASN A 22 10.18 -1.32 -11.35
CA ASN A 22 11.09 -0.17 -11.31
C ASN A 22 10.78 0.82 -10.19
N SER A 23 9.54 0.87 -9.69
CA SER A 23 9.16 1.82 -8.65
C SER A 23 7.97 1.34 -7.84
N ILE A 24 8.18 1.21 -6.52
CA ILE A 24 7.10 0.92 -5.58
C ILE A 24 5.99 1.97 -5.65
N ASN A 25 6.32 3.24 -5.88
CA ASN A 25 5.31 4.28 -6.02
C ASN A 25 4.44 4.04 -7.26
N GLN A 26 5.03 3.63 -8.38
CA GLN A 26 4.28 3.30 -9.61
C GLN A 26 3.42 2.05 -9.43
N LEU A 27 3.88 1.09 -8.64
CA LEU A 27 3.09 -0.07 -8.24
C LEU A 27 1.90 0.36 -7.38
N LEU A 28 2.13 1.19 -6.36
CA LEU A 28 1.11 1.55 -5.36
C LEU A 28 0.04 2.50 -5.91
N ILE A 29 0.37 3.44 -6.80
CA ILE A 29 -0.65 4.31 -7.42
C ILE A 29 -1.55 3.57 -8.41
N ASN A 30 -1.15 2.38 -8.86
CA ASN A 30 -1.89 1.60 -9.85
C ASN A 30 -2.68 0.47 -9.17
N SER A 31 -4.01 0.45 -9.33
CA SER A 31 -4.86 -0.58 -8.71
C SER A 31 -4.47 -2.00 -9.12
N ARG A 32 -4.08 -2.21 -10.39
CA ARG A 32 -3.63 -3.51 -10.89
C ARG A 32 -2.27 -3.89 -10.30
N GLY A 33 -1.37 -2.91 -10.15
CA GLY A 33 -0.09 -3.10 -9.48
C GLY A 33 -0.25 -3.51 -8.01
N ARG A 34 -1.16 -2.84 -7.28
CA ARG A 34 -1.51 -3.23 -5.90
C ARG A 34 -2.11 -4.62 -5.82
N GLN A 35 -3.04 -4.98 -6.72
CA GLN A 35 -3.62 -6.32 -6.73
C GLN A 35 -2.58 -7.40 -7.02
N ALA A 36 -1.66 -7.17 -7.95
CA ALA A 36 -0.55 -8.08 -8.22
C ALA A 36 0.36 -8.25 -6.99
N PHE A 37 0.66 -7.14 -6.31
CA PHE A 37 1.48 -7.17 -5.09
C PHE A 37 0.77 -7.86 -3.94
N HIS A 38 -0.51 -7.56 -3.69
CA HIS A 38 -1.36 -8.24 -2.71
C HIS A 38 -1.39 -9.75 -2.93
N GLN A 39 -1.57 -10.19 -4.19
CA GLN A 39 -1.52 -11.61 -4.53
C GLN A 39 -0.16 -12.25 -4.19
N PHE A 40 0.93 -11.57 -4.53
CA PHE A 40 2.28 -12.03 -4.16
C PHE A 40 2.47 -12.13 -2.64
N LEU A 41 2.02 -11.13 -1.87
CA LEU A 41 2.12 -11.13 -0.41
C LEU A 41 1.34 -12.30 0.19
N ILE A 42 0.14 -12.59 -0.32
CA ILE A 42 -0.65 -13.77 0.10
C ILE A 42 0.09 -15.07 -0.22
N GLU A 43 0.58 -15.24 -1.45
CA GLU A 43 1.27 -16.46 -1.89
C GLU A 43 2.54 -16.74 -1.07
N ARG A 44 3.21 -15.69 -0.61
CA ARG A 44 4.39 -15.78 0.25
C ARG A 44 4.06 -15.76 1.75
N SER A 45 2.78 -15.70 2.12
CA SER A 45 2.30 -15.60 3.50
C SER A 45 2.90 -14.42 4.29
N LEU A 46 3.12 -13.30 3.60
CA LEU A 46 3.64 -12.04 4.15
C LEU A 46 2.49 -11.21 4.74
N ILE A 47 1.94 -11.70 5.86
CA ILE A 47 0.73 -11.15 6.48
C ILE A 47 0.91 -9.68 6.90
N GLU A 48 2.03 -9.35 7.56
CA GLU A 48 2.30 -7.99 8.03
C GLU A 48 2.39 -6.97 6.88
N SER A 49 3.09 -7.34 5.81
CA SER A 49 3.20 -6.53 4.60
C SER A 49 1.86 -6.38 3.90
N ASN A 50 1.03 -7.44 3.90
CA ASN A 50 -0.32 -7.38 3.35
C ASN A 50 -1.22 -6.43 4.16
N MET A 51 -1.14 -6.49 5.49
CA MET A 51 -1.82 -5.54 6.37
C MET A 51 -1.33 -4.11 6.11
N THR A 52 -0.02 -3.91 5.96
CA THR A 52 0.59 -2.61 5.67
C THR A 52 0.14 -2.05 4.32
N LEU A 53 0.00 -2.90 3.30
CA LEU A 53 -0.56 -2.50 2.01
C LEU A 53 -2.01 -2.03 2.14
N GLY A 54 -2.85 -2.79 2.85
CA GLY A 54 -4.23 -2.38 3.13
C GLY A 54 -4.31 -1.07 3.91
N PHE A 55 -3.40 -0.86 4.87
CA PHE A 55 -3.32 0.40 5.59
C PHE A 55 -2.89 1.57 4.70
N TRP A 56 -1.94 1.35 3.78
CA TRP A 56 -1.56 2.36 2.78
C TRP A 56 -2.77 2.78 1.92
N GLU A 57 -3.61 1.82 1.51
CA GLU A 57 -4.85 2.12 0.75
C GLU A 57 -5.83 2.94 1.57
N MET A 58 -6.06 2.58 2.84
CA MET A 58 -6.90 3.36 3.74
C MET A 58 -6.37 4.79 3.95
N LEU A 59 -5.04 4.97 4.02
CA LEU A 59 -4.43 6.30 4.12
C LEU A 59 -4.67 7.11 2.84
N ASP A 60 -4.56 6.49 1.67
CA ASP A 60 -4.84 7.15 0.39
C ASP A 60 -6.30 7.63 0.31
N ASP A 61 -7.24 6.76 0.69
CA ASP A 61 -8.66 7.09 0.76
C ASP A 61 -8.93 8.21 1.76
N ALA A 62 -8.34 8.16 2.95
CA ALA A 62 -8.51 9.21 3.96
C ALA A 62 -7.91 10.56 3.52
N ILE A 63 -6.77 10.56 2.82
CA ILE A 63 -6.18 11.77 2.24
C ILE A 63 -7.10 12.37 1.19
N ASN A 64 -7.70 11.54 0.33
CA ASN A 64 -8.67 12.00 -0.65
C ASN A 64 -9.93 12.55 0.04
N PHE A 65 -10.40 11.88 1.10
CA PHE A 65 -11.53 12.34 1.91
C PHE A 65 -11.26 13.70 2.56
N VAL A 66 -10.06 13.94 3.10
CA VAL A 66 -9.69 15.25 3.69
C VAL A 66 -9.71 16.38 2.66
N LYS A 67 -9.51 16.07 1.37
CA LYS A 67 -9.55 17.04 0.27
C LYS A 67 -10.96 17.35 -0.21
N GLU A 68 -11.96 16.56 0.17
CA GLU A 68 -13.34 16.77 -0.27
C GLU A 68 -13.90 18.08 0.31
N PRO A 69 -14.64 18.87 -0.49
CA PRO A 69 -15.28 20.06 0.01
C PRO A 69 -16.44 19.69 0.94
N ASN A 70 -16.54 20.38 2.09
CA ASN A 70 -17.63 20.27 3.07
C ASN A 70 -17.67 19.00 3.93
N ILE A 71 -16.55 18.29 4.14
CA ILE A 71 -16.57 17.17 5.09
C ILE A 71 -16.89 17.66 6.50
N SER A 72 -17.75 16.94 7.22
CA SER A 72 -17.95 17.25 8.63
C SER A 72 -16.79 16.72 9.46
N ARG A 73 -16.48 17.43 10.55
CA ARG A 73 -15.46 16.97 11.50
C ARG A 73 -15.80 15.61 12.11
N SER A 74 -17.09 15.30 12.25
CA SER A 74 -17.57 14.02 12.78
C SER A 74 -17.24 12.85 11.86
N GLU A 75 -17.37 13.04 10.54
CA GLU A 75 -17.04 12.02 9.54
C GLU A 75 -15.54 11.83 9.46
N LEU A 76 -14.75 12.91 9.45
CA LEU A 76 -13.30 12.82 9.48
C LEU A 76 -12.80 12.08 10.72
N ASN A 77 -13.33 12.39 11.90
CA ASN A 77 -12.97 11.71 13.13
C ASN A 77 -13.31 10.22 13.10
N ARG A 78 -14.40 9.83 12.42
CA ARG A 78 -14.75 8.42 12.21
C ARG A 78 -13.73 7.73 11.32
N GLU A 79 -13.33 8.34 10.22
CA GLU A 79 -12.31 7.77 9.32
C GLU A 79 -10.93 7.68 10.00
N LEU A 80 -10.50 8.73 10.71
CA LEU A 80 -9.25 8.70 11.50
C LEU A 80 -9.28 7.62 12.59
N LYS A 81 -10.44 7.36 13.21
CA LYS A 81 -10.58 6.29 14.20
C LYS A 81 -10.43 4.90 13.58
N LYS A 82 -10.96 4.68 12.37
CA LYS A 82 -10.78 3.42 11.64
C LYS A 82 -9.31 3.20 11.30
N LEU A 83 -8.63 4.22 10.80
CA LEU A 83 -7.19 4.18 10.52
C LEU A 83 -6.40 3.80 11.77
N TYR A 84 -6.68 4.45 12.89
CA TYR A 84 -6.00 4.15 14.15
C TYR A 84 -6.23 2.71 14.61
N GLY A 85 -7.49 2.24 14.59
CA GLY A 85 -7.80 0.86 14.97
C GLY A 85 -7.08 -0.17 14.10
N TYR A 86 -7.07 0.05 12.78
CA TYR A 86 -6.38 -0.83 11.85
C TYR A 86 -4.85 -0.84 12.06
N ALA A 87 -4.26 0.34 12.29
CA ALA A 87 -2.83 0.47 12.55
C ALA A 87 -2.40 -0.24 13.84
N ASP A 88 -3.18 -0.09 14.91
CA ASP A 88 -2.90 -0.69 16.23
C ASP A 88 -2.99 -2.22 16.21
N GLU A 89 -3.87 -2.78 15.36
CA GLU A 89 -4.12 -4.23 15.29
C GLU A 89 -3.08 -5.02 14.49
N GLY A 90 -2.45 -4.41 13.47
CA GLY A 90 -1.69 -5.22 12.51
C GLY A 90 -0.67 -4.52 11.63
N VAL A 91 -0.34 -3.25 11.90
CA VAL A 91 0.68 -2.52 11.13
C VAL A 91 1.83 -2.15 12.04
N ASN A 92 3.05 -2.46 11.61
CA ASN A 92 4.27 -2.18 12.35
C ASN A 92 4.73 -0.73 12.17
N LEU A 93 3.85 0.21 12.50
CA LEU A 93 4.20 1.63 12.55
C LEU A 93 5.08 1.91 13.76
N ASP A 94 6.07 2.78 13.58
CA ASP A 94 6.89 3.22 14.71
C ASP A 94 6.09 4.12 15.67
N ALA A 95 6.62 4.31 16.89
CA ALA A 95 5.96 5.10 17.92
C ALA A 95 5.73 6.57 17.50
N THR A 96 6.56 7.10 16.60
CA THR A 96 6.41 8.46 16.07
C THR A 96 5.25 8.52 15.10
N GLN A 97 5.14 7.57 14.17
CA GLN A 97 4.04 7.45 13.21
C GLN A 97 2.70 7.23 13.92
N MET A 98 2.66 6.37 14.95
CA MET A 98 1.45 6.17 15.77
C MET A 98 1.04 7.44 16.52
N LYS A 99 2.02 8.19 17.06
CA LYS A 99 1.75 9.47 17.71
C LYS A 99 1.20 10.50 16.73
N LEU A 100 1.79 10.60 15.53
CA LEU A 100 1.31 11.50 14.48
C LEU A 100 -0.14 11.19 14.10
N LEU A 101 -0.49 9.91 13.95
CA LEU A 101 -1.85 9.48 13.64
C LEU A 101 -2.84 9.86 14.75
N TYR A 102 -2.44 9.71 16.01
CA TYR A 102 -3.24 10.14 17.16
C TYR A 102 -3.44 11.66 17.18
N ASP A 103 -2.37 12.42 16.91
CA ASP A 103 -2.39 13.88 16.93
C ASP A 103 -3.26 14.48 15.81
N CYS A 104 -3.45 13.78 14.68
CA CYS A 104 -4.40 14.19 13.63
C CYS A 104 -5.81 14.47 14.16
N ARG A 105 -6.26 13.72 15.18
CA ARG A 105 -7.59 13.91 15.78
C ARG A 105 -7.72 15.22 16.56
N ARG A 106 -6.60 15.81 16.98
CA ARG A 106 -6.54 17.06 17.75
C ARG A 106 -6.37 18.29 16.86
N LYS A 107 -5.93 18.10 15.62
CA LYS A 107 -5.73 19.19 14.65
C LYS A 107 -7.06 19.68 14.08
N GLU A 108 -7.19 20.99 13.93
CA GLU A 108 -8.36 21.62 13.32
C GLU A 108 -8.15 21.94 11.84
N ASP A 109 -6.90 22.18 11.43
CA ASP A 109 -6.55 22.47 10.04
C ASP A 109 -6.49 21.18 9.21
N MET A 110 -7.37 21.11 8.20
CA MET A 110 -7.42 20.00 7.25
C MET A 110 -6.11 19.84 6.46
N LYS A 111 -5.42 20.95 6.14
CA LYS A 111 -4.12 20.87 5.45
C LYS A 111 -3.04 20.25 6.31
N GLU A 112 -3.05 20.53 7.62
CA GLU A 112 -2.11 19.88 8.52
C GLU A 112 -2.42 18.39 8.69
N ILE A 113 -3.69 18.01 8.71
CA ILE A 113 -4.11 16.61 8.76
C ILE A 113 -3.65 15.89 7.50
N GLU A 114 -3.93 16.46 6.32
CA GLU A 114 -3.47 15.94 5.03
C GLU A 114 -1.94 15.74 5.03
N SER A 115 -1.18 16.76 5.43
CA SER A 115 0.28 16.69 5.50
C SER A 115 0.75 15.58 6.43
N THR A 116 0.11 15.42 7.59
CA THR A 116 0.45 14.38 8.56
C THR A 116 0.15 12.98 8.02
N LEU A 117 -1.00 12.79 7.37
CA LEU A 117 -1.36 11.52 6.74
C LEU A 117 -0.40 11.18 5.60
N ASN A 118 0.06 12.17 4.82
CA ASN A 118 1.08 11.94 3.78
C ASN A 118 2.41 11.48 4.38
N ILE A 119 2.87 12.06 5.49
CA ILE A 119 4.09 11.61 6.19
C ILE A 119 3.96 10.14 6.62
N ILE A 120 2.82 9.77 7.21
CA ILE A 120 2.57 8.38 7.63
C ILE A 120 2.51 7.46 6.42
N LYS A 121 1.86 7.89 5.33
CA LYS A 121 1.77 7.16 4.07
C LYS A 121 3.15 6.90 3.47
N GLU A 122 4.04 7.89 3.44
CA GLU A 122 5.43 7.70 3.02
C GLU A 122 6.18 6.70 3.93
N GLY A 123 5.91 6.75 5.24
CA GLY A 123 6.36 5.76 6.21
C GLY A 123 5.98 4.33 5.82
N THR A 124 4.71 4.10 5.49
CA THR A 124 4.23 2.77 5.07
C THR A 124 4.84 2.30 3.75
N VAL A 125 5.15 3.21 2.82
CA VAL A 125 5.90 2.86 1.60
C VAL A 125 7.27 2.30 1.96
N ASN A 126 7.94 2.87 2.97
CA ASN A 126 9.24 2.36 3.42
C ASN A 126 9.15 0.96 4.03
N LEU A 127 8.10 0.66 4.78
CA LEU A 127 7.85 -0.67 5.34
C LEU A 127 7.66 -1.74 4.25
N LEU A 128 7.06 -1.36 3.12
CA LEU A 128 6.82 -2.27 1.99
C LEU A 128 8.03 -2.47 1.06
N ARG A 129 9.14 -1.74 1.25
CA ARG A 129 10.27 -1.74 0.29
C ARG A 129 10.96 -3.07 0.16
N ASP A 130 11.16 -3.78 1.26
CA ASP A 130 11.90 -5.04 1.24
C ASP A 130 11.07 -6.14 0.55
N ASP A 131 9.76 -6.17 0.80
CA ASP A 131 8.85 -7.08 0.11
C ASP A 131 8.63 -6.69 -1.36
N HIS A 132 8.64 -5.39 -1.68
CA HIS A 132 8.65 -4.93 -3.06
C HIS A 132 9.90 -5.43 -3.79
N ARG A 133 11.07 -5.39 -3.15
CA ARG A 133 12.30 -5.95 -3.73
C ARG A 133 12.17 -7.46 -3.97
N ALA A 134 11.58 -8.20 -3.03
CA ALA A 134 11.31 -9.62 -3.19
C ALA A 134 10.32 -9.89 -4.34
N PHE A 135 9.27 -9.06 -4.47
CA PHE A 135 8.32 -9.08 -5.59
C PHE A 135 9.03 -8.89 -6.93
N CYS A 136 9.94 -7.90 -7.03
CA CYS A 136 10.72 -7.65 -8.23
C CYS A 136 11.61 -8.84 -8.58
N GLN A 137 12.34 -9.39 -7.61
CA GLN A 137 13.21 -10.54 -7.84
C GLN A 137 12.42 -11.78 -8.31
N HIS A 138 11.24 -12.00 -7.75
CA HIS A 138 10.38 -13.12 -8.13
C HIS A 138 9.94 -13.03 -9.59
N HIS A 139 9.41 -11.87 -10.01
CA HIS A 139 8.85 -11.70 -11.34
C HIS A 139 9.92 -11.48 -12.42
N LEU A 140 11.05 -10.84 -12.10
CA LEU A 140 12.18 -10.73 -13.04
C LEU A 140 12.81 -12.10 -13.32
N ALA A 141 12.86 -12.99 -12.31
CA ALA A 141 13.33 -14.36 -12.50
C ALA A 141 12.39 -15.17 -13.40
N GLU A 142 11.07 -14.97 -13.29
CA GLU A 142 10.08 -15.63 -14.15
C GLU A 142 10.14 -15.13 -15.61
N LEU A 143 10.34 -13.83 -15.82
CA LEU A 143 10.54 -13.25 -17.16
C LEU A 143 11.80 -13.79 -17.85
N ASN A 144 12.91 -13.94 -17.12
CA ASN A 144 14.15 -14.46 -17.68
C ASN A 144 14.11 -15.95 -18.01
N ARG A 145 13.19 -16.72 -17.41
CA ARG A 145 12.99 -18.15 -17.70
C ARG A 145 12.05 -18.43 -18.86
N SER A 146 11.34 -17.40 -19.33
CA SER A 146 10.33 -17.51 -20.40
C SER A 146 10.87 -17.06 -21.78
N ASN A 147 12.13 -16.59 -21.83
CA ASN A 147 12.89 -16.37 -23.08
C ASN A 147 13.85 -17.54 -23.31
#